data_AF-A0A2E0KRD7-F1
#
_entry.id   AF-A0A2E0KRD7-F1
#
_cell.length_a   1.000
_cell.length_b   1.000
_cell.length_c   1.000
_cell.angle_alpha   90.00
_cell.angle_beta   90.00
_cell.angle_gamma   90.00
#
_symmetry.space_group_name_H-M   'P 1'
#
loop_
_entity.id
_entity.type
_entity.pdbx_description
1 polymer ?
#
loop_
_entity_poly.entity_id
_entity_poly.type
_entity_poly.pdbx_seq_one_letter_code
_entity_poly.pdbx_strand_id
1 'polypeptide(L)'
;MRNDHRGGQRRNPRDRPDPLLKVEWCRVIDHPETDAAIVVVTEPALHVIRLRPKSGADLQMVGDRIYMGIDHAQRDVVQDVLGFARIRDLSNAASIELPIVIQNIIEDSPDVFIQQFFNRAGNLSLKMHAFELLAGVGNKKAMEMVASRGRVGWENFAQLNEDCNINAAELLAKRFVSEIEDRGLQPRLLDLLLRQEE
;
A
#
# COMPACT_ATOMS: atom_id res chain seq x y z
N MET A 1 36.56 38.02 15.65
CA MET A 1 36.39 36.57 15.89
C MET A 1 35.14 36.12 15.15
N ARG A 2 35.24 35.01 14.41
CA ARG A 2 34.33 34.55 13.35
C ARG A 2 32.98 34.08 13.89
N ASN A 3 31.89 34.45 13.20
CA ASN A 3 30.57 33.87 13.38
C ASN A 3 30.43 32.68 12.40
N ASP A 4 30.53 31.47 12.93
CA ASP A 4 30.39 30.23 12.16
C ASP A 4 28.93 30.01 11.74
N HIS A 5 28.75 29.87 10.44
CA HIS A 5 27.52 29.52 9.77
C HIS A 5 27.16 28.07 10.11
N ARG A 6 26.05 27.84 10.83
CA ARG A 6 25.41 26.51 10.92
C ARG A 6 24.78 26.17 9.58
N GLY A 7 25.58 25.65 8.65
CA GLY A 7 25.10 24.98 7.46
C GLY A 7 24.43 23.68 7.85
N GLY A 8 23.09 23.65 7.84
CA GLY A 8 22.35 22.40 7.86
C GLY A 8 22.72 21.59 6.63
N GLN A 9 23.41 20.47 6.81
CA GLN A 9 23.68 19.49 5.75
C GLN A 9 22.33 19.02 5.20
N ARG A 10 21.95 19.56 4.04
CA ARG A 10 20.90 18.96 3.20
C ARG A 10 21.41 17.58 2.81
N ARG A 11 20.83 16.51 3.37
CA ARG A 11 21.08 15.14 2.92
C ARG A 11 20.88 15.09 1.40
N ASN A 12 21.87 14.54 0.70
CA ASN A 12 21.81 14.42 -0.74
C ASN A 12 20.69 13.42 -1.08
N PRO A 13 19.76 13.71 -2.00
CA PRO A 13 18.67 12.79 -2.36
C PRO A 13 19.14 11.41 -2.85
N ARG A 14 20.42 11.29 -3.20
CA ARG A 14 21.08 10.05 -3.66
C ARG A 14 21.48 9.08 -2.53
N ASP A 15 21.39 9.49 -1.26
CA ASP A 15 21.75 8.64 -0.11
C ASP A 15 20.55 7.86 0.46
N ARG A 16 19.35 7.98 -0.13
CA ARG A 16 18.22 7.13 0.28
C ARG A 16 18.33 5.77 -0.42
N PRO A 17 18.23 4.66 0.33
CA PRO A 17 18.22 3.34 -0.27
C PRO A 17 17.06 3.22 -1.26
N ASP A 18 17.24 2.42 -2.32
CA ASP A 18 16.18 2.14 -3.27
C ASP A 18 15.02 1.45 -2.53
N PRO A 19 13.80 2.03 -2.50
CA PRO A 19 12.66 1.45 -1.81
C PRO A 19 12.24 0.08 -2.36
N LEU A 20 12.68 -0.29 -3.56
CA LEU A 20 12.40 -1.60 -4.17
C LEU A 20 13.46 -2.66 -3.84
N LEU A 21 14.57 -2.29 -3.19
CA LEU A 21 15.71 -3.19 -2.98
C LEU A 21 15.33 -4.46 -2.18
N LYS A 22 14.42 -4.32 -1.20
CA LYS A 22 13.94 -5.42 -0.35
C LYS A 22 12.64 -6.06 -0.86
N VAL A 23 12.08 -5.58 -1.98
CA VAL A 23 10.81 -6.07 -2.49
C VAL A 23 11.04 -7.34 -3.29
N GLU A 24 10.39 -8.42 -2.87
CA GLU A 24 10.49 -9.72 -3.55
C GLU A 24 9.24 -10.07 -4.35
N TRP A 25 8.07 -9.59 -3.93
CA TRP A 25 6.77 -10.00 -4.49
C TRP A 25 5.94 -8.79 -4.91
N CYS A 26 5.14 -8.99 -5.95
CA CYS A 26 4.16 -8.02 -6.42
C CYS A 26 2.93 -8.73 -7.00
N ARG A 27 1.81 -8.00 -7.12
CA ARG A 27 0.61 -8.48 -7.81
C ARG A 27 0.31 -7.69 -9.07
N VAL A 28 -0.12 -8.40 -10.09
CA VAL A 28 -0.52 -7.82 -11.38
C VAL A 28 -1.78 -6.97 -11.21
N ILE A 29 -1.73 -5.76 -11.76
CA ILE A 29 -2.88 -4.85 -11.90
C ILE A 29 -3.33 -4.83 -13.36
N ASP A 30 -2.39 -4.86 -14.30
CA ASP A 30 -2.67 -4.81 -15.74
C ASP A 30 -1.54 -5.44 -16.56
N HIS A 31 -1.90 -6.23 -17.55
CA HIS A 31 -1.00 -6.82 -18.55
C HIS A 31 -1.78 -6.89 -19.87
N PRO A 32 -1.72 -5.84 -20.71
CA PRO A 32 -2.65 -5.67 -21.82
C PRO A 32 -2.42 -6.68 -22.96
N GLU A 33 -1.17 -7.05 -23.20
CA GLU A 33 -0.77 -8.00 -24.24
C GLU A 33 0.59 -8.61 -23.91
N THR A 34 0.91 -9.75 -24.54
CA THR A 34 2.20 -10.42 -24.40
C THR A 34 3.36 -9.48 -24.73
N ASP A 35 4.47 -9.59 -23.99
CA ASP A 35 5.68 -8.77 -24.10
C ASP A 35 5.51 -7.27 -23.74
N ALA A 36 4.29 -6.79 -23.50
CA ALA A 36 4.05 -5.44 -23.02
C ALA A 36 4.45 -5.27 -21.55
N ALA A 37 4.63 -4.01 -21.13
CA ALA A 37 4.95 -3.73 -19.73
C ALA A 37 3.80 -4.15 -18.81
N ILE A 38 4.14 -4.90 -17.76
CA ILE A 38 3.20 -5.31 -16.72
C ILE A 38 3.13 -4.20 -15.67
N VAL A 39 1.93 -3.75 -15.32
CA VAL A 39 1.72 -2.86 -14.18
C VAL A 39 1.41 -3.70 -12.96
N VAL A 40 2.14 -3.47 -11.86
CA VAL A 40 2.01 -4.26 -10.63
C VAL A 40 2.00 -3.36 -9.39
N VAL A 41 1.45 -3.89 -8.30
CA VAL A 41 1.59 -3.34 -6.95
C VAL A 41 2.47 -4.25 -6.10
N THR A 42 3.47 -3.70 -5.43
CA THR A 42 4.43 -4.47 -4.63
C THR A 42 3.90 -4.86 -3.26
N GLU A 43 4.38 -5.98 -2.72
CA GLU A 43 4.09 -6.45 -1.37
C GLU A 43 5.34 -6.27 -0.47
N PRO A 44 5.18 -5.86 0.81
CA PRO A 44 3.97 -5.28 1.41
C PRO A 44 3.83 -3.77 1.16
N ALA A 45 4.81 -3.11 0.54
CA ALA A 45 4.92 -1.64 0.52
C ALA A 45 3.90 -0.91 -0.38
N LEU A 46 3.16 -1.62 -1.23
CA LEU A 46 2.15 -1.09 -2.14
C LEU A 46 2.67 -0.02 -3.12
N HIS A 47 3.92 -0.12 -3.54
CA HIS A 47 4.43 0.67 -4.67
C HIS A 47 3.83 0.18 -5.97
N VAL A 48 3.29 1.10 -6.77
CA VAL A 48 2.85 0.80 -8.14
C VAL A 48 4.03 1.02 -9.09
N ILE A 49 4.44 -0.04 -9.78
CA ILE A 49 5.62 -0.04 -10.65
C ILE A 49 5.28 -0.71 -11.99
N ARG A 50 6.19 -0.55 -12.95
CA ARG A 50 6.13 -1.23 -14.24
C ARG A 50 7.28 -2.21 -14.35
N LEU A 51 6.98 -3.40 -14.85
CA LEU A 51 7.93 -4.47 -15.09
C LEU A 51 7.99 -4.78 -16.58
N ARG A 52 9.16 -5.19 -17.06
CA ARG A 52 9.32 -5.83 -18.36
C ARG A 52 9.19 -7.34 -18.17
N PRO A 53 8.27 -8.03 -18.86
CA PRO A 53 8.24 -9.48 -18.86
C PRO A 53 9.43 -10.05 -19.65
N LYS A 54 9.83 -11.29 -19.33
CA LYS A 54 10.74 -12.07 -20.18
C LYS A 54 10.07 -12.33 -21.53
N SER A 55 10.89 -12.33 -22.59
CA SER A 55 10.39 -12.63 -23.93
C SER A 55 9.74 -14.01 -23.96
N GLY A 56 8.49 -14.07 -24.45
CA GLY A 56 7.71 -15.31 -24.51
C GLY A 56 7.16 -15.79 -23.18
N ALA A 57 7.20 -14.98 -22.12
CA ALA A 57 6.44 -15.24 -20.90
C ALA A 57 4.93 -15.16 -21.19
N ASP A 58 4.15 -16.02 -20.53
CA ASP A 58 2.70 -16.04 -20.69
C ASP A 58 2.06 -14.73 -20.21
N LEU A 59 0.89 -14.43 -20.78
CA LEU A 59 0.07 -13.33 -20.29
C LEU A 59 -0.34 -13.60 -18.85
N GLN A 60 -0.19 -12.60 -17.99
CA GLN A 60 -0.46 -12.71 -16.57
C GLN A 60 -1.85 -12.17 -16.27
N MET A 61 -2.59 -12.84 -15.39
CA MET A 61 -3.90 -12.40 -14.97
C MET A 61 -3.80 -11.34 -13.86
N VAL A 62 -4.80 -10.46 -13.80
CA VAL A 62 -4.94 -9.51 -12.71
C VAL A 62 -5.02 -10.27 -11.38
N GLY A 63 -4.24 -9.82 -10.39
CA GLY A 63 -4.12 -10.47 -9.09
C GLY A 63 -3.01 -11.53 -9.00
N ASP A 64 -2.43 -11.97 -10.13
CA ASP A 64 -1.34 -12.96 -10.11
C ASP A 64 -0.16 -12.44 -9.30
N ARG A 65 0.38 -13.31 -8.44
CA ARG A 65 1.52 -13.00 -7.57
C ARG A 65 2.81 -13.38 -8.26
N ILE A 66 3.64 -12.39 -8.56
CA ILE A 66 4.87 -12.54 -9.33
C ILE A 66 6.08 -12.25 -8.44
N TYR A 67 7.10 -13.10 -8.56
CA TYR A 67 8.41 -12.87 -7.94
C TYR A 67 9.26 -11.90 -8.76
N MET A 68 9.77 -10.87 -8.10
CA MET A 68 10.65 -9.83 -8.64
C MET A 68 11.92 -9.60 -7.81
N GLY A 69 12.19 -10.47 -6.83
CA GLY A 69 13.32 -10.35 -5.91
C GLY A 69 14.68 -10.43 -6.60
N ILE A 70 15.75 -10.19 -5.82
CA ILE A 70 17.12 -10.06 -6.34
C ILE A 70 17.68 -11.36 -6.96
N ASP A 71 17.11 -12.52 -6.62
CA ASP A 71 17.47 -13.78 -7.24
C ASP A 71 16.84 -13.92 -8.63
N HIS A 72 17.57 -13.46 -9.65
CA HIS A 72 17.11 -13.50 -11.04
C HIS A 72 16.77 -14.91 -11.55
N ALA A 73 17.31 -15.97 -10.94
CA ALA A 73 17.03 -17.34 -11.36
C ALA A 73 15.60 -17.78 -11.00
N GLN A 74 15.01 -17.18 -9.96
CA GLN A 74 13.63 -17.47 -9.52
C GLN A 74 12.58 -16.59 -10.21
N ARG A 75 12.99 -15.62 -11.04
CA ARG A 75 12.05 -14.75 -11.76
C ARG A 75 11.48 -15.48 -12.97
N ASP A 76 10.34 -16.13 -12.85
CA ASP A 76 9.74 -16.83 -14.01
C ASP A 76 9.24 -15.85 -15.09
N VAL A 77 8.68 -14.71 -14.66
CA VAL A 77 8.02 -13.75 -15.54
C VAL A 77 8.87 -12.49 -15.76
N VAL A 78 9.61 -12.03 -14.74
CA VAL A 78 10.20 -10.68 -14.73
C VAL A 78 11.59 -10.65 -15.37
N GLN A 79 11.78 -9.78 -16.36
CA GLN A 79 13.10 -9.44 -16.91
C GLN A 79 13.70 -8.26 -16.15
N ASP A 80 13.08 -7.08 -16.25
CA ASP A 80 13.60 -5.82 -15.69
C ASP A 80 12.52 -5.03 -14.94
N VAL A 81 12.94 -4.22 -13.96
CA VAL A 81 12.08 -3.18 -13.35
C VAL A 81 12.22 -1.91 -14.19
N LEU A 82 11.12 -1.44 -14.80
CA LEU A 82 11.09 -0.23 -15.63
C LEU A 82 10.96 1.06 -14.80
N GLY A 83 10.62 0.91 -13.51
CA GLY A 83 10.47 2.00 -12.55
C GLY A 83 9.02 2.24 -12.12
N PHE A 84 8.80 3.28 -11.33
CA PHE A 84 7.49 3.64 -10.81
C PHE A 84 6.49 3.97 -11.91
N ALA A 85 5.26 3.49 -11.74
CA ALA A 85 4.15 3.87 -12.59
C ALA A 85 3.71 5.31 -12.26
N ARG A 86 3.30 6.06 -13.28
CA ARG A 86 2.58 7.31 -13.09
C ARG A 86 1.11 6.96 -12.91
N ILE A 87 0.58 7.19 -11.71
CA ILE A 87 -0.79 6.77 -11.37
C ILE A 87 -1.84 7.39 -12.30
N ARG A 88 -1.60 8.62 -12.76
CA ARG A 88 -2.46 9.33 -13.73
C ARG A 88 -2.47 8.72 -15.13
N ASP A 89 -1.46 7.91 -15.46
CA ASP A 89 -1.28 7.28 -16.76
C ASP A 89 -1.72 5.80 -16.74
N LEU A 90 -2.33 5.34 -15.63
CA LEU A 90 -2.90 4.00 -15.56
C LEU A 90 -4.07 3.86 -16.53
N SER A 91 -4.25 2.67 -17.09
CA SER A 91 -5.43 2.35 -17.87
C SER A 91 -6.69 2.43 -17.00
N ASN A 92 -7.86 2.56 -17.64
CA ASN A 92 -9.14 2.54 -16.91
C ASN A 92 -9.33 1.20 -16.19
N ALA A 93 -8.93 0.10 -16.83
CA ALA A 93 -8.95 -1.23 -16.22
C ALA A 93 -8.04 -1.27 -14.99
N ALA A 94 -6.78 -0.85 -15.13
CA ALA A 94 -5.83 -0.81 -14.02
C ALA A 94 -6.33 0.03 -12.83
N SER A 95 -6.97 1.15 -13.11
CA SER A 95 -7.54 2.03 -12.06
C SER A 95 -8.69 1.36 -11.30
N ILE A 96 -9.51 0.57 -11.99
CA ILE A 96 -10.62 -0.19 -11.39
C ILE A 96 -10.08 -1.37 -10.57
N GLU A 97 -9.07 -2.07 -11.08
CA GLU A 97 -8.50 -3.28 -10.47
C GLU A 97 -7.59 -2.97 -9.27
N LEU A 98 -6.88 -1.85 -9.26
CA LEU A 98 -5.95 -1.46 -8.20
C LEU A 98 -6.54 -1.59 -6.77
N PRO A 99 -7.72 -1.02 -6.44
CA PRO A 99 -8.31 -1.19 -5.11
C PRO A 99 -8.67 -2.65 -4.79
N ILE A 100 -9.08 -3.45 -5.78
CA ILE A 100 -9.44 -4.86 -5.61
C ILE A 100 -8.18 -5.68 -5.30
N VAL A 101 -7.12 -5.47 -6.06
CA VAL A 101 -5.83 -6.16 -5.84
C VAL A 101 -5.23 -5.79 -4.48
N ILE A 102 -5.29 -4.51 -4.08
CA ILE A 102 -4.82 -4.09 -2.75
C ILE A 102 -5.68 -4.71 -1.65
N GLN A 103 -6.99 -4.83 -1.82
CA GLN A 103 -7.86 -5.52 -0.86
C GLN A 103 -7.42 -6.98 -0.70
N ASN A 104 -7.15 -7.70 -1.79
CA ASN A 104 -6.66 -9.09 -1.73
C ASN A 104 -5.32 -9.18 -0.97
N ILE A 105 -4.39 -8.24 -1.19
CA ILE A 105 -3.12 -8.18 -0.43
C ILE A 105 -3.37 -7.98 1.08
N ILE A 106 -4.35 -7.13 1.42
CA ILE A 106 -4.73 -6.89 2.82
C ILE A 106 -5.33 -8.14 3.46
N GLU A 107 -6.19 -8.84 2.74
CA GLU A 107 -6.85 -10.07 3.20
C GLU A 107 -5.88 -11.24 3.35
N ASP A 108 -4.86 -11.33 2.49
CA ASP A 108 -3.81 -12.36 2.58
C ASP A 108 -2.78 -12.09 3.69
N SER A 109 -2.76 -10.89 4.26
CA SER A 109 -1.88 -10.52 5.38
C SER A 109 -2.59 -9.63 6.39
N PRO A 110 -3.66 -10.12 7.05
CA PRO A 110 -4.59 -9.28 7.82
C PRO A 110 -3.99 -8.78 9.13
N ASP A 111 -3.06 -9.54 9.72
CA ASP A 111 -2.52 -9.29 11.06
C ASP A 111 -1.87 -7.91 11.19
N VAL A 112 -1.12 -7.47 10.17
CA VAL A 112 -0.47 -6.15 10.19
C VAL A 112 -1.52 -5.05 10.31
N PHE A 113 -2.64 -5.15 9.60
CA PHE A 113 -3.67 -4.13 9.56
C PHE A 113 -4.55 -4.16 10.81
N ILE A 114 -4.94 -5.35 11.27
CA ILE A 114 -5.68 -5.50 12.52
C ILE A 114 -4.85 -5.00 13.71
N GLN A 115 -3.62 -5.47 13.85
CA GLN A 115 -2.79 -5.20 15.03
C GLN A 115 -2.18 -3.80 15.02
N GLN A 116 -1.78 -3.28 13.87
CA GLN A 116 -1.09 -1.99 13.80
C GLN A 116 -2.02 -0.80 13.52
N PHE A 117 -3.16 -1.02 12.85
CA PHE A 117 -4.14 0.04 12.61
C PHE A 117 -5.37 -0.11 13.48
N PHE A 118 -6.20 -1.14 13.29
CA PHE A 118 -7.52 -1.18 13.95
C PHE A 118 -7.43 -1.23 15.48
N ASN A 119 -6.54 -2.06 16.02
CA ASN A 119 -6.38 -2.21 17.47
C ASN A 119 -5.58 -1.07 18.13
N ARG A 120 -4.83 -0.28 17.35
CA ARG A 120 -3.96 0.80 17.87
C ARG A 120 -4.41 2.21 17.49
N ALA A 121 -5.38 2.35 16.59
CA ALA A 121 -5.88 3.64 16.13
C ALA A 121 -6.31 4.52 17.31
N GLY A 122 -5.88 5.78 17.28
CA GLY A 122 -6.21 6.77 18.30
C GLY A 122 -6.65 8.08 17.69
N ASN A 123 -6.74 9.09 18.54
CA ASN A 123 -7.01 10.46 18.11
C ASN A 123 -5.81 11.05 17.36
N LEU A 124 -6.04 11.50 16.13
CA LEU A 124 -5.07 12.28 15.34
C LEU A 124 -5.00 13.72 15.85
N SER A 125 -6.12 14.24 16.35
CA SER A 125 -6.24 15.54 16.99
C SER A 125 -7.33 15.49 18.06
N LEU A 126 -7.52 16.59 18.80
CA LEU A 126 -8.61 16.70 19.78
C LEU A 126 -10.01 16.46 19.19
N LYS A 127 -10.19 16.58 17.86
CA LYS A 127 -11.50 16.51 17.19
C LYS A 127 -11.61 15.37 16.18
N MET A 128 -10.56 14.59 15.95
CA MET A 128 -10.54 13.61 14.86
C MET A 128 -9.86 12.31 15.28
N HIS A 129 -10.58 11.20 15.12
CA HIS A 129 -10.05 9.85 15.32
C HIS A 129 -9.46 9.29 14.02
N ALA A 130 -8.46 8.42 14.10
CA ALA A 130 -7.79 7.84 12.93
C ALA A 130 -8.71 6.96 12.06
N PHE A 131 -9.79 6.40 12.62
CA PHE A 131 -10.81 5.70 11.82
C PHE A 131 -11.51 6.60 10.82
N GLU A 132 -11.58 7.91 11.07
CA GLU A 132 -12.18 8.88 10.15
C GLU A 132 -11.35 9.08 8.87
N LEU A 133 -10.17 8.45 8.78
CA LEU A 133 -9.40 8.37 7.55
C LEU A 133 -10.00 7.41 6.53
N LEU A 134 -10.80 6.44 6.99
CA LEU A 134 -11.45 5.44 6.14
C LEU A 134 -12.63 6.07 5.40
N ALA A 135 -12.76 5.78 4.10
CA ALA A 135 -13.83 6.32 3.28
C ALA A 135 -15.22 5.98 3.86
N GLY A 136 -16.09 6.99 4.02
CA GLY A 136 -17.43 6.78 4.57
C GLY A 136 -17.51 6.62 6.10
N VAL A 137 -16.38 6.65 6.82
CA VAL A 137 -16.38 6.64 8.30
C VAL A 137 -16.30 8.08 8.80
N GLY A 138 -17.44 8.63 9.21
CA GLY A 138 -17.50 9.93 9.91
C GLY A 138 -17.32 9.79 11.43
N ASN A 139 -17.22 10.92 12.14
CA ASN A 139 -17.00 10.95 13.58
C ASN A 139 -17.94 10.03 14.40
N LYS A 140 -19.25 10.04 14.12
CA LYS A 140 -20.21 9.14 14.80
C LYS A 140 -19.80 7.68 14.64
N LYS A 141 -19.50 7.26 13.41
CA LYS A 141 -19.11 5.87 13.11
C LYS A 141 -17.76 5.53 13.73
N ALA A 142 -16.79 6.44 13.69
CA ALA A 142 -15.51 6.24 14.33
C ALA A 142 -15.65 6.03 15.85
N MET A 143 -16.51 6.79 16.52
CA MET A 143 -16.77 6.62 17.95
C MET A 143 -17.48 5.30 18.26
N GLU A 144 -18.40 4.85 17.41
CA GLU A 144 -19.01 3.50 17.49
C GLU A 144 -17.92 2.42 17.38
N MET A 145 -17.02 2.51 16.39
CA MET A 145 -15.92 1.57 16.22
C MET A 145 -14.98 1.55 17.44
N VAL A 146 -14.68 2.71 18.03
CA VAL A 146 -13.86 2.79 19.26
C VAL A 146 -14.55 2.10 20.43
N ALA A 147 -15.87 2.23 20.56
CA ALA A 147 -16.65 1.55 21.58
C ALA A 147 -16.64 0.02 21.36
N SER A 148 -16.88 -0.42 20.11
CA SER A 148 -16.86 -1.85 19.74
C SER A 148 -15.49 -2.50 19.98
N ARG A 149 -14.40 -1.80 19.67
CA ARG A 149 -13.02 -2.30 19.92
C ARG A 149 -12.79 -2.67 21.39
N GLY A 150 -13.36 -1.89 22.31
CA GLY A 150 -13.12 -2.04 23.74
C GLY A 150 -11.62 -2.04 24.10
N ARG A 151 -11.25 -2.82 25.11
CA ARG A 151 -9.85 -2.96 25.56
C ARG A 151 -9.09 -4.10 24.89
N VAL A 152 -9.80 -5.13 24.43
CA VAL A 152 -9.20 -6.34 23.86
C VAL A 152 -8.88 -6.15 22.37
N GLY A 153 -9.68 -5.35 21.66
CA GLY A 153 -9.58 -5.21 20.22
C GLY A 153 -10.24 -6.37 19.47
N TRP A 154 -9.99 -6.42 18.18
CA TRP A 154 -10.45 -7.48 17.28
C TRP A 154 -9.33 -8.47 16.98
N GLU A 155 -9.67 -9.74 16.87
CA GLU A 155 -8.72 -10.79 16.49
C GLU A 155 -8.49 -10.83 14.98
N ASN A 156 -9.53 -10.57 14.19
CA ASN A 156 -9.50 -10.70 12.74
C ASN A 156 -10.53 -9.78 12.05
N PHE A 157 -10.47 -9.71 10.72
CA PHE A 157 -11.40 -8.89 9.94
C PHE A 157 -12.85 -9.35 10.04
N ALA A 158 -13.14 -10.65 10.22
CA ALA A 158 -14.52 -11.12 10.32
C ALA A 158 -15.21 -10.54 11.56
N GLN A 159 -14.54 -10.59 12.72
CA GLN A 159 -15.04 -10.01 13.96
C GLN A 159 -15.20 -8.49 13.85
N LEU A 160 -14.20 -7.79 13.32
CA LEU A 160 -14.25 -6.34 13.10
C LEU A 160 -15.42 -5.94 12.18
N ASN A 161 -15.59 -6.67 11.07
CA ASN A 161 -16.64 -6.40 10.09
C ASN A 161 -18.03 -6.62 10.69
N GLU A 162 -18.22 -7.67 11.50
CA GLU A 162 -19.46 -7.95 12.20
C GLU A 162 -19.77 -6.87 13.25
N ASP A 163 -18.83 -6.59 14.16
CA ASP A 163 -19.00 -5.63 15.25
C ASP A 163 -19.28 -4.20 14.77
N CYS A 164 -18.68 -3.84 13.63
CA CYS A 164 -18.78 -2.50 13.08
C CYS A 164 -19.73 -2.41 11.89
N ASN A 165 -20.26 -3.51 11.36
CA ASN A 165 -21.03 -3.57 10.12
C ASN A 165 -20.34 -2.79 8.97
N ILE A 166 -19.10 -3.18 8.67
CA ILE A 166 -18.25 -2.59 7.62
C ILE A 166 -17.54 -3.68 6.80
N ASN A 167 -16.90 -3.27 5.71
CA ASN A 167 -15.87 -4.06 5.05
C ASN A 167 -14.50 -3.41 5.26
N ALA A 168 -13.80 -3.78 6.33
CA ALA A 168 -12.57 -3.14 6.77
C ALA A 168 -11.43 -3.23 5.74
N ALA A 169 -11.27 -4.38 5.07
CA ALA A 169 -10.22 -4.57 4.06
C ALA A 169 -10.45 -3.66 2.84
N GLU A 170 -11.69 -3.61 2.34
CA GLU A 170 -12.08 -2.71 1.24
C GLU A 170 -11.91 -1.23 1.60
N LEU A 171 -12.32 -0.82 2.81
CA LEU A 171 -12.17 0.56 3.27
C LEU A 171 -10.70 0.97 3.36
N LEU A 172 -9.85 0.06 3.82
CA LEU A 172 -8.43 0.30 3.94
C LEU A 172 -7.75 0.33 2.56
N ALA A 173 -8.14 -0.56 1.64
CA ALA A 173 -7.67 -0.55 0.26
C ALA A 173 -7.98 0.77 -0.44
N LYS A 174 -9.22 1.27 -0.33
CA LYS A 174 -9.62 2.59 -0.86
C LYS A 174 -8.76 3.71 -0.27
N ARG A 175 -8.49 3.66 1.03
CA ARG A 175 -7.62 4.64 1.69
C ARG A 175 -6.20 4.62 1.13
N PHE A 176 -5.61 3.43 0.96
CA PHE A 176 -4.27 3.31 0.39
C PHE A 176 -4.21 3.78 -1.07
N VAL A 177 -5.23 3.49 -1.88
CA VAL A 177 -5.30 4.02 -3.25
C VAL A 177 -5.30 5.55 -3.25
N SER A 178 -6.11 6.19 -2.40
CA SER A 178 -6.10 7.66 -2.29
C SER A 178 -4.74 8.22 -1.87
N GLU A 179 -4.00 7.53 -0.98
CA GLU A 179 -2.65 7.94 -0.58
C GLU A 179 -1.56 7.68 -1.64
N ILE A 180 -1.80 6.73 -2.55
CA ILE A 180 -0.95 6.46 -3.73
C ILE A 180 -1.17 7.54 -4.79
N GLU A 181 -2.43 7.89 -5.04
CA GLU A 181 -2.84 8.92 -6.00
C GLU A 181 -2.41 10.33 -5.56
N ASP A 182 -2.60 10.65 -4.28
CA ASP A 182 -2.20 11.91 -3.68
C ASP A 182 -1.18 11.71 -2.55
N ARG A 183 0.10 11.93 -2.89
CA ARG A 183 1.20 11.89 -1.91
C ARG A 183 1.12 13.02 -0.86
N GLY A 184 0.35 14.07 -1.12
CA GLY A 184 0.10 15.16 -0.18
C GLY A 184 -0.98 14.85 0.85
N LEU A 185 -1.76 13.78 0.66
CA LEU A 185 -2.82 13.37 1.57
C LEU A 185 -2.20 12.98 2.91
N GLN A 186 -2.58 13.66 3.99
CA GLN A 186 -2.09 13.41 5.34
C GLN A 186 -3.24 13.11 6.29
N PRO A 187 -3.01 12.30 7.34
CA PRO A 187 -1.84 11.44 7.57
C PRO A 187 -1.73 10.26 6.58
N ARG A 188 -0.54 9.70 6.38
CA ARG A 188 -0.31 8.56 5.46
C ARG A 188 -0.20 7.23 6.19
N LEU A 189 -1.24 6.41 6.10
CA LEU A 189 -1.25 5.07 6.67
C LEU A 189 -0.24 4.14 5.98
N LEU A 190 0.04 4.31 4.69
CA LEU A 190 1.09 3.53 3.99
C LEU A 190 2.45 3.67 4.67
N ASP A 191 2.85 4.90 4.97
CA ASP A 191 4.15 5.18 5.58
C ASP A 191 4.18 4.69 7.03
N LEU A 192 3.06 4.82 7.74
CA LEU A 192 2.93 4.40 9.13
C LEU A 192 2.84 2.88 9.31
N LEU A 193 2.34 2.13 8.33
CA LEU A 193 2.08 0.69 8.49
C LEU A 193 3.05 -0.17 7.69
N LEU A 194 3.43 0.24 6.48
CA LEU A 194 4.06 -0.64 5.50
C LEU A 194 5.46 -0.19 5.06
N ARG A 195 5.82 1.08 5.30
CA ARG A 195 7.08 1.68 4.81
C ARG A 195 7.95 2.26 5.92
N GLN A 196 7.87 1.69 7.12
CA GLN A 196 8.65 2.17 8.27
C GLN A 196 10.17 2.02 8.11
N GLU A 197 10.62 1.14 7.20
CA GLU A 197 12.05 0.81 7.00
C GLU A 197 12.68 1.42 5.74
N GLU A 198 11.99 2.34 5.06
CA GLU A 198 12.46 3.04 3.85
C GLU A 198 13.24 4.34 4.14
#